data_AF-A0A0R2LHB0-F1
#
_entry.id   AF-A0A0R2LHB0-F1
#
_cell.length_a   1.000
_cell.length_b   1.000
_cell.length_c   1.000
_cell.angle_alpha   90.00
_cell.angle_beta   90.00
_cell.angle_gamma   90.00
#
_symmetry.space_group_name_H-M   'P 1'
#
loop_
_entity.id
_entity.type
_entity.pdbx_description
1 polymer ?
#
loop_
_entity_poly.entity_id
_entity_poly.type
_entity_poly.pdbx_seq_one_letter_code
_entity_poly.pdbx_strand_id
1 'polypeptide(L)'
;MMTIGRYLRTKRFFKELTLQQVVDTVRTNYNFSTSTSVLSTIETDKNKIIDGELLFVLSDLYGIDLNEISELILKNLKENNNRI
;
A
#
# COMPACT_ATOMS: atom_id res chain seq x y z
N MET A 1 -14.41 -6.71 4.48
CA MET A 1 -13.00 -7.00 4.80
C MET A 1 -12.15 -5.87 4.22
N MET A 2 -11.33 -5.21 5.04
CA MET A 2 -10.39 -4.20 4.56
C MET A 2 -9.24 -4.92 3.85
N THR A 3 -8.91 -4.52 2.62
CA THR A 3 -7.78 -5.05 1.87
C THR A 3 -6.56 -4.16 2.05
N ILE A 4 -5.37 -4.67 1.77
CA ILE A 4 -4.13 -3.89 1.82
C ILE A 4 -4.23 -2.71 0.85
N GLY A 5 -4.71 -2.93 -0.38
CA GLY A 5 -4.86 -1.86 -1.39
C GLY A 5 -5.77 -0.73 -0.91
N ARG A 6 -6.94 -1.07 -0.38
CA ARG A 6 -7.88 -0.07 0.17
C ARG A 6 -7.29 0.65 1.38
N TYR A 7 -6.60 -0.06 2.26
CA TYR A 7 -5.94 0.53 3.42
C TYR A 7 -4.85 1.53 2.99
N LEU A 8 -3.98 1.17 2.04
CA LEU A 8 -2.96 2.07 1.49
C LEU A 8 -3.59 3.30 0.84
N ARG A 9 -4.65 3.13 0.06
CA ARG A 9 -5.41 4.23 -0.54
C ARG A 9 -5.95 5.20 0.51
N THR A 10 -6.52 4.66 1.59
CA THR A 10 -7.05 5.46 2.71
C THR A 10 -5.94 6.24 3.40
N LYS A 11 -4.79 5.61 3.68
CA LYS A 11 -3.65 6.29 4.30
C LYS A 11 -3.06 7.37 3.40
N ARG A 12 -2.95 7.13 2.08
CA ARG A 12 -2.56 8.16 1.11
C ARG A 12 -3.53 9.35 1.11
N PHE A 13 -4.84 9.08 1.15
CA PHE A 13 -5.86 10.13 1.18
C PHE A 13 -5.76 11.01 2.43
N PHE A 14 -5.49 10.43 3.61
CA PHE A 14 -5.27 11.19 4.85
C PHE A 14 -4.00 12.04 4.84
N LYS A 15 -3.04 11.72 3.97
CA LYS A 15 -1.88 12.58 3.70
C LYS A 15 -2.13 13.62 2.61
N GLU A 16 -3.34 13.65 2.04
CA GLU A 16 -3.74 14.54 0.95
C GLU A 16 -2.84 14.42 -0.30
N LEU A 17 -2.25 13.24 -0.52
CA LEU A 17 -1.33 12.98 -1.62
C LEU A 17 -2.06 12.44 -2.85
N THR A 18 -1.80 13.02 -4.02
CA THR A 18 -2.15 12.40 -5.31
C THR A 18 -1.18 11.28 -5.65
N LEU A 19 -1.57 10.35 -6.53
CA LEU A 19 -0.65 9.28 -6.98
C LEU A 19 0.60 9.85 -7.67
N GLN A 20 0.47 10.98 -8.39
CA GLN A 20 1.60 11.61 -9.05
C GLN A 20 2.59 12.17 -8.03
N GLN A 21 2.11 12.86 -6.99
CA GLN A 21 2.97 13.34 -5.90
C GLN A 21 3.68 12.20 -5.19
N VAL A 22 3.03 11.03 -5.04
CA VAL A 22 3.69 9.84 -4.49
C VAL A 22 4.82 9.38 -5.40
N VAL A 23 4.59 9.22 -6.70
CA VAL A 23 5.63 8.84 -7.66
C VAL A 23 6.83 9.79 -7.60
N ASP A 24 6.56 11.09 -7.62
CA ASP A 24 7.60 12.11 -7.64
C ASP A 24 8.41 12.12 -6.32
N THR A 25 7.73 11.98 -5.18
CA THR A 25 8.37 11.91 -3.86
C THR A 25 9.19 10.63 -3.70
N VAL A 26 8.64 9.49 -4.11
CA VAL A 26 9.31 8.18 -4.05
C VAL A 26 10.59 8.18 -4.88
N ARG A 27 10.55 8.77 -6.07
CA ARG A 27 11.72 8.92 -6.93
C ARG A 27 12.77 9.85 -6.32
N THR A 28 12.35 11.01 -5.83
CA THR A 28 13.26 12.06 -5.34
C THR A 28 13.92 11.70 -4.01
N ASN A 29 13.15 11.13 -3.08
CA ASN A 29 13.60 10.93 -1.69
C ASN A 29 14.20 9.55 -1.45
N TYR A 30 13.81 8.55 -2.24
CA TYR A 30 14.20 7.14 -2.01
C TYR A 30 14.92 6.52 -3.23
N ASN A 31 15.09 7.26 -4.33
CA ASN A 31 15.65 6.75 -5.58
C ASN A 31 14.94 5.47 -6.09
N PHE A 32 13.64 5.34 -5.78
CA PHE A 32 12.84 4.18 -6.16
C PHE A 32 11.96 4.54 -7.37
N SER A 33 11.90 3.66 -8.36
CA SER A 33 11.14 3.87 -9.59
C SER A 33 9.79 3.16 -9.53
N THR A 34 8.70 3.92 -9.62
CA THR A 34 7.33 3.40 -9.72
C THR A 34 6.48 4.27 -10.65
N SER A 35 5.22 3.91 -10.86
CA SER A 35 4.28 4.69 -11.68
C SER A 35 2.89 4.79 -11.04
N THR A 36 2.14 5.79 -11.45
CA THR A 36 0.74 5.98 -11.01
C THR A 36 -0.13 4.77 -11.36
N SER A 37 0.14 4.12 -12.49
CA SER A 37 -0.53 2.87 -12.89
C SER A 37 -0.26 1.74 -11.91
N VAL A 38 1.00 1.52 -11.52
CA VAL A 38 1.38 0.48 -10.53
C VAL A 38 0.68 0.75 -9.20
N LEU A 39 0.80 1.95 -8.66
CA LEU A 39 0.16 2.34 -7.40
C LEU A 39 -1.37 2.21 -7.47
N SER A 40 -1.99 2.62 -8.57
CA SER A 40 -3.44 2.50 -8.80
C SER A 40 -3.89 1.04 -8.81
N THR A 41 -3.15 0.15 -9.47
CA THR A 41 -3.49 -1.28 -9.49
C THR A 41 -3.36 -1.94 -8.12
N ILE A 42 -2.40 -1.50 -7.31
CA ILE A 42 -2.26 -1.92 -5.92
C ILE A 42 -3.45 -1.43 -5.09
N GLU A 43 -3.76 -0.13 -5.15
CA GLU A 43 -4.82 0.50 -4.36
C GLU A 43 -6.25 0.05 -4.73
N THR A 44 -6.41 -0.52 -5.91
CA THR A 44 -7.67 -1.09 -6.40
C THR A 44 -7.73 -2.62 -6.30
N ASP A 45 -6.76 -3.23 -5.61
CA ASP A 45 -6.63 -4.68 -5.41
C ASP A 45 -6.55 -5.49 -6.73
N LYS A 46 -6.27 -4.83 -7.86
CA LYS A 46 -6.04 -5.48 -9.16
C LYS A 46 -4.71 -6.22 -9.19
N ASN A 47 -3.71 -5.68 -8.49
CA ASN A 47 -2.45 -6.36 -8.21
C ASN A 47 -2.40 -6.74 -6.73
N LYS A 48 -2.26 -8.04 -6.44
CA LYS A 48 -2.17 -8.58 -5.08
C LYS A 48 -0.74 -8.62 -4.54
N ILE A 49 0.24 -8.35 -5.39
CA ILE A 49 1.66 -8.38 -5.05
C ILE A 49 2.15 -6.95 -4.93
N ILE A 50 2.78 -6.65 -3.81
CA ILE A 50 3.49 -5.40 -3.56
C ILE A 50 4.95 -5.76 -3.35
N ASP A 51 5.83 -5.02 -4.03
CA ASP A 51 7.26 -5.10 -3.79
C ASP A 51 7.60 -4.68 -2.34
N GLY A 52 8.51 -5.40 -1.70
CA GLY A 52 8.85 -5.15 -0.29
C GLY A 52 9.42 -3.75 -0.07
N GLU A 53 10.33 -3.30 -0.93
CA GLU A 53 10.93 -1.96 -0.81
C GLU A 53 9.85 -0.89 -1.01
N LEU A 54 8.96 -1.08 -2.00
CA LEU A 54 7.82 -0.19 -2.20
C LEU A 54 6.93 -0.15 -0.95
N LEU A 55 6.67 -1.28 -0.28
CA LEU A 55 5.86 -1.30 0.94
C LEU A 55 6.49 -0.46 2.06
N PHE A 56 7.80 -0.57 2.27
CA PHE A 56 8.51 0.22 3.28
C PHE A 56 8.51 1.71 2.95
N VAL A 57 8.75 2.06 1.68
CA VAL A 57 8.71 3.45 1.23
C VAL A 57 7.31 4.05 1.40
N LEU A 58 6.25 3.33 1.00
CA LEU A 58 4.88 3.79 1.19
C LEU A 58 4.53 3.88 2.68
N SER A 59 5.09 3.01 3.52
CA SER A 59 4.84 3.06 4.95
C SER A 59 5.44 4.30 5.61
N ASP A 60 6.67 4.66 5.22
CA ASP A 60 7.30 5.90 5.67
C ASP A 60 6.52 7.13 5.16
N LEU A 61 6.24 7.19 3.86
CA LEU A 61 5.54 8.31 3.24
C LEU A 61 4.12 8.51 3.78
N TYR A 62 3.39 7.41 4.02
CA TYR A 62 2.01 7.46 4.48
C TYR A 62 1.89 7.47 6.01
N GLY A 63 2.99 7.36 6.76
CA GLY A 63 2.99 7.26 8.21
C GLY A 63 2.21 6.03 8.69
N ILE A 64 2.48 4.87 8.08
CA ILE A 64 1.83 3.61 8.40
C ILE A 64 2.66 2.84 9.43
N ASP A 65 1.98 2.30 10.45
CA ASP A 65 2.55 1.27 11.31
C ASP A 65 2.51 -0.10 10.60
N LEU A 66 3.68 -0.70 10.38
CA LEU A 66 3.80 -2.03 9.76
C LEU A 66 3.14 -3.14 10.60
N ASN A 67 2.96 -2.93 11.91
CA ASN A 67 2.20 -3.85 12.74
C ASN A 67 0.71 -3.83 12.37
N GLU A 68 0.13 -2.66 12.09
CA GLU A 68 -1.27 -2.56 11.60
C GLU A 68 -1.42 -3.31 10.26
N ILE A 69 -0.46 -3.17 9.35
CA ILE A 69 -0.45 -3.92 8.08
C ILE A 69 -0.37 -5.43 8.36
N SER A 70 0.56 -5.86 9.21
CA SER A 70 0.76 -7.27 9.55
C SER A 70 -0.52 -7.89 10.14
N GLU A 71 -1.13 -7.23 11.11
CA GLU A 71 -2.39 -7.67 11.71
C GLU A 71 -3.51 -7.79 10.67
N LEU A 72 -3.63 -6.81 9.78
CA LEU A 72 -4.61 -6.83 8.69
C LEU A 72 -4.39 -8.01 7.75
N ILE A 73 -3.14 -8.27 7.35
CA ILE A 73 -2.78 -9.40 6.48
C ILE A 73 -3.11 -10.72 7.17
N LEU A 74 -2.64 -10.91 8.39
CA LEU A 74 -2.83 -12.15 9.15
C LEU A 74 -4.30 -12.41 9.46
N LYS A 75 -5.06 -11.36 9.78
CA LYS A 75 -6.52 -11.44 9.96
C LYS A 75 -7.20 -11.89 8.67
N ASN A 76 -6.89 -11.25 7.54
CA ASN A 76 -7.48 -11.62 6.25
C ASN A 76 -7.13 -13.06 5.85
N LEU A 77 -5.91 -13.54 6.14
CA LEU A 77 -5.53 -14.93 5.88
C LEU A 77 -6.33 -15.92 6.74
N LYS A 78 -6.51 -15.61 8.03
CA LYS A 78 -7.33 -16.43 8.95
C LYS A 78 -8.81 -16.46 8.53
N GLU A 79 -9.36 -15.32 8.14
CA GLU A 79 -10.76 -15.22 7.70
C GLU A 79 -11.00 -15.90 6.34
N ASN A 80 -10.03 -15.86 5.43
CA ASN A 80 -10.13 -16.54 4.14
C ASN A 80 -10.02 -18.07 4.25
N ASN A 81 -9.36 -18.61 5.29
CA ASN A 81 -9.30 -20.06 5.53
C ASN A 81 -10.64 -20.68 5.97
N ASN A 82 -11.66 -19.87 6.27
CA ASN A 82 -13.03 -20.36 6.51
C ASN A 82 -13.85 -20.54 5.20
N ARG A 83 -13.20 -20.47 4.04
CA ARG A 83 -13.76 -20.82 2.73
C ARG A 83 -13.07 -22.08 2.21
N ILE A 84 -13.27 -23.21 2.88
CA ILE A 84 -13.11 -24.56 2.33
C ILE A 84 -14.46 -25.23 2.40
#